data_AF-A0A553R6R8-F1
#
_entry.id   AF-A0A553R6R8-F1
#
_cell.length_a   1.000
_cell.length_b   1.000
_cell.length_c   1.000
_cell.angle_alpha   90.00
_cell.angle_beta   90.00
_cell.angle_gamma   90.00
#
_symmetry.space_group_name_H-M   'P 1'
#
loop_
_entity.id
_entity.type
_entity.pdbx_description
1 polymer ?
#
loop_
_entity_poly.entity_id
_entity_poly.type
_entity_poly.pdbx_seq_one_letter_code
_entity_poly.pdbx_strand_id
1 'polypeptide(L)'
;MIVPQGDYVWLDLRTGREFDVPVGAVVKVCDSGQIQVLDDEGKEHRIALQNATNIKPMHPTSIQGVEDMIRLGDLNEAGILRNLLIRYNDRVIYHTTPGHNS
;
A
#
# COMPACT_ATOMS: atom_id res chain seq x y z
N MET A 1 -17.63 6.19 1.31
CA MET A 1 -16.53 5.43 1.96
C MET A 1 -15.98 6.30 3.07
N ILE A 2 -15.93 5.79 4.30
CA ILE A 2 -15.32 6.51 5.43
C ILE A 2 -13.97 5.83 5.65
N VAL A 3 -12.88 6.59 5.53
CA VAL A 3 -11.52 6.11 5.80
C VAL A 3 -11.04 6.80 7.07
N PRO A 4 -11.12 6.16 8.24
CA PRO A 4 -10.67 6.75 9.50
C PRO A 4 -9.16 7.01 9.53
N GLN A 5 -8.75 7.86 10.45
CA GLN A 5 -7.34 8.07 10.77
C GLN A 5 -6.68 6.74 11.18
N GLY A 6 -5.49 6.47 10.64
CA GLY A 6 -4.75 5.23 10.86
C GLY A 6 -4.97 4.15 9.79
N ASP A 7 -5.97 4.30 8.93
CA ASP A 7 -6.20 3.35 7.84
C ASP A 7 -5.15 3.47 6.75
N TYR A 8 -4.88 2.34 6.10
CA TYR A 8 -4.00 2.26 4.95
C TYR A 8 -4.80 2.24 3.66
N VAL A 9 -4.33 3.03 2.70
CA VAL A 9 -5.03 3.27 1.43
C VAL A 9 -4.07 3.26 0.25
N TRP A 10 -4.59 2.83 -0.89
CA TRP A 10 -4.00 3.07 -2.20
C TRP A 10 -4.38 4.47 -2.68
N LEU A 11 -3.38 5.24 -3.11
CA LEU A 11 -3.51 6.54 -3.74
C LEU A 11 -3.29 6.41 -5.25
N ASP A 12 -4.34 6.59 -6.02
CA ASP A 12 -4.25 6.68 -7.49
C ASP A 12 -3.96 8.14 -7.88
N LEU A 13 -2.68 8.45 -8.06
CA LEU A 13 -2.21 9.81 -8.36
C LEU A 13 -2.32 10.18 -9.85
N ARG A 14 -2.91 9.32 -10.71
CA ARG A 14 -3.12 9.49 -12.17
C ARG A 14 -2.35 10.66 -12.77
N THR A 15 -1.05 10.49 -12.93
CA THR A 15 -0.18 11.50 -13.54
C THR A 15 -0.28 11.49 -15.07
N GLY A 16 -1.00 10.50 -15.63
CA GLY A 16 -1.21 10.32 -17.06
C GLY A 16 -0.07 9.55 -17.73
N ARG A 17 0.77 8.87 -16.94
CA ARG A 17 1.85 8.02 -17.45
C ARG A 17 1.36 6.59 -17.61
N GLU A 18 1.92 5.89 -18.59
CA GLU A 18 1.55 4.51 -18.94
C GLU A 18 1.80 3.49 -17.80
N PHE A 19 2.68 3.84 -16.85
CA PHE A 19 3.10 2.98 -15.74
C PHE A 19 2.75 3.57 -14.37
N ASP A 20 1.67 4.37 -14.28
CA ASP A 20 1.21 4.87 -12.98
C ASP A 20 0.65 3.72 -12.15
N VAL A 21 1.40 3.31 -11.13
CA VAL A 21 0.99 2.33 -10.13
C VAL A 21 0.51 3.08 -8.88
N PRO A 22 -0.65 2.69 -8.29
CA PRO A 22 -1.09 3.28 -7.04
C PRO A 22 -0.03 3.18 -5.93
N VAL A 23 0.14 4.27 -5.19
CA VAL A 23 1.11 4.35 -4.09
C VAL A 23 0.39 4.04 -2.78
N GLY A 24 1.06 3.30 -1.87
CA GLY A 24 0.51 3.06 -0.56
C GLY A 24 0.67 4.25 0.37
N ALA A 25 -0.32 4.49 1.24
CA ALA A 25 -0.27 5.56 2.22
C ALA A 25 -1.10 5.25 3.48
N VAL A 26 -0.82 5.98 4.56
CA VAL A 26 -1.59 5.97 5.80
C VAL A 26 -2.33 7.29 6.01
N VAL A 27 -3.59 7.22 6.42
CA VAL A 27 -4.39 8.40 6.76
C VAL A 27 -3.90 9.00 8.09
N LYS A 28 -3.42 10.24 8.02
CA LYS A 28 -2.95 11.01 9.18
C LYS A 28 -4.06 11.85 9.80
N VAL A 29 -4.82 12.56 8.96
CA VAL A 29 -5.93 13.43 9.39
C VAL A 29 -7.05 13.30 8.37
N CYS A 30 -8.28 13.20 8.85
CA CYS A 30 -9.48 13.22 8.03
C CYS A 30 -10.39 14.31 8.61
N ASP A 31 -10.49 15.45 7.93
CA ASP A 31 -11.35 16.58 8.32
C ASP A 31 -12.53 16.74 7.34
N SER A 32 -13.39 17.73 7.58
CA SER A 32 -14.63 17.93 6.80
C SER A 32 -14.42 18.33 5.34
N GLY A 33 -13.18 18.60 4.89
CA GLY A 33 -12.91 19.05 3.51
C GLY A 33 -11.74 18.35 2.82
N GLN A 34 -10.84 17.73 3.59
CA GLN A 34 -9.60 17.19 3.07
C GLN A 34 -9.09 16.01 3.92
N ILE A 35 -8.40 15.11 3.23
CA ILE A 35 -7.76 13.94 3.81
C ILE A 35 -6.25 14.15 3.66
N GLN A 36 -5.54 14.09 4.78
CA GLN A 36 -4.09 14.13 4.81
C GLN A 36 -3.56 12.70 4.95
N VAL A 37 -2.63 12.35 4.07
CA VAL A 37 -2.04 11.02 4.01
C VAL A 37 -0.52 11.14 3.95
N LEU A 38 0.17 10.18 4.54
CA LEU A 38 1.62 10.00 4.41
C LEU A 38 1.85 8.75 3.57
N ASP A 39 2.50 8.89 2.42
CA ASP A 39 2.78 7.76 1.55
C ASP A 39 3.96 6.90 2.03
N ASP A 40 4.15 5.74 1.38
CA ASP A 40 5.23 4.79 1.68
C ASP A 40 6.62 5.38 1.37
N GLU A 41 6.73 6.44 0.57
CA GLU A 41 7.98 7.18 0.32
C GLU A 41 8.25 8.26 1.39
N GLY A 42 7.35 8.43 2.36
CA GLY A 42 7.46 9.42 3.44
C GLY A 42 7.02 10.82 3.04
N LYS A 43 6.31 10.97 1.91
CA LYS A 43 5.77 12.24 1.42
C LYS A 43 4.33 12.44 1.86
N GLU A 44 4.04 13.65 2.33
CA GLU A 44 2.68 14.05 2.70
C GLU A 44 1.89 14.51 1.48
N HIS A 45 0.63 14.08 1.40
CA HIS A 45 -0.34 14.55 0.41
C HIS A 45 -1.61 15.04 1.08
N ARG A 46 -2.20 16.08 0.48
CA ARG A 46 -3.49 16.63 0.87
C ARG A 46 -4.47 16.42 -0.27
N ILE A 47 -5.49 15.63 -0.02
CA ILE A 47 -6.49 15.25 -1.02
C ILE A 47 -7.82 15.86 -0.61
N ALA A 48 -8.37 16.73 -1.45
CA ALA A 48 -9.70 17.26 -1.23
C ALA A 48 -10.73 16.12 -1.26
N LEU A 49 -11.75 16.16 -0.39
CA LEU A 49 -12.76 15.10 -0.30
C LEU A 49 -13.49 14.84 -1.64
N GLN A 50 -13.63 15.86 -2.48
CA GLN A 50 -14.17 15.73 -3.85
C GLN A 50 -13.35 14.79 -4.75
N ASN A 51 -12.06 14.60 -4.46
CA ASN A 51 -11.16 13.69 -5.16
C ASN A 51 -10.96 12.37 -4.39
N ALA A 52 -11.77 12.09 -3.37
CA ALA A 52 -11.66 10.86 -2.56
C ALA A 52 -11.88 9.58 -3.36
N THR A 53 -12.40 9.65 -4.59
CA THR A 53 -12.46 8.51 -5.53
C THR A 53 -11.08 7.94 -5.88
N ASN A 54 -10.03 8.74 -5.74
CA ASN A 54 -8.65 8.34 -5.98
C ASN A 54 -8.03 7.62 -4.78
N ILE A 55 -8.77 7.49 -3.67
CA ILE A 55 -8.37 6.80 -2.46
C ILE A 55 -9.15 5.49 -2.39
N LYS A 56 -8.44 4.37 -2.22
CA LYS A 56 -9.07 3.04 -2.03
C LYS A 56 -8.49 2.38 -0.80
N PRO A 57 -9.28 1.71 0.05
CA PRO A 57 -8.77 0.99 1.20
C PRO A 57 -7.86 -0.15 0.72
N MET A 58 -6.82 -0.42 1.49
CA MET A 58 -5.97 -1.58 1.24
C MET A 58 -6.56 -2.83 1.84
N HIS A 59 -6.32 -3.96 1.19
CA HIS A 59 -6.54 -5.25 1.83
C HIS A 59 -5.52 -5.47 2.96
N PRO A 60 -5.89 -6.05 4.12
CA PRO A 60 -4.97 -6.27 5.23
C PRO A 60 -3.66 -7.00 4.86
N THR A 61 -3.74 -7.97 3.95
CA THR A 61 -2.55 -8.71 3.48
C THR A 61 -1.59 -7.87 2.64
N SER A 62 -2.05 -6.77 2.03
CA SER A 62 -1.21 -5.79 1.34
C SER A 62 -0.56 -4.78 2.29
N ILE A 63 -1.07 -4.68 3.53
CA ILE A 63 -0.49 -3.86 4.61
C ILE A 63 0.61 -4.63 5.32
N GLN A 64 0.32 -5.87 5.70
CA GLN A 64 1.24 -6.73 6.47
C GLN A 64 2.28 -7.42 5.59
N GLY A 65 1.96 -7.62 4.32
CA GLY A 65 2.70 -8.48 3.43
C GLY A 65 2.37 -9.97 3.63
N VAL A 66 2.74 -10.78 2.64
CA VAL A 66 2.57 -12.23 2.61
C VAL A 66 3.80 -12.90 2.00
N GLU A 67 4.10 -14.10 2.47
CA GLU A 67 5.18 -14.93 1.93
C GLU A 67 4.77 -15.59 0.60
N ASP A 68 3.57 -16.18 0.56
CA ASP A 68 2.97 -16.77 -0.64
C ASP A 68 2.09 -15.73 -1.36
N MET A 69 2.50 -15.34 -2.58
CA MET A 69 1.84 -14.28 -3.34
C MET A 69 0.38 -14.58 -3.66
N ILE A 70 -0.04 -15.85 -3.72
CA ILE A 70 -1.44 -16.20 -4.00
C ILE A 70 -2.38 -15.74 -2.88
N ARG A 71 -1.86 -15.48 -1.68
CA ARG A 71 -2.62 -14.99 -0.52
C ARG A 71 -2.75 -13.46 -0.49
N LEU A 72 -2.14 -12.76 -1.44
CA LEU A 72 -2.23 -11.31 -1.53
C LEU A 72 -3.63 -10.90 -1.99
N GLY A 73 -4.31 -10.06 -1.19
CA GLY A 73 -5.70 -9.67 -1.46
C GLY A 73 -5.81 -8.62 -2.56
N ASP A 74 -4.83 -7.73 -2.67
CA ASP A 74 -4.69 -6.82 -3.81
C ASP A 74 -3.68 -7.41 -4.80
N LEU A 75 -4.08 -8.44 -5.55
CA LEU A 75 -3.23 -9.08 -6.57
C LEU A 75 -3.15 -8.24 -7.87
N ASN A 76 -2.80 -6.96 -7.70
CA ASN A 76 -2.48 -6.02 -8.77
C ASN A 76 -1.00 -5.60 -8.64
N GLU A 77 -0.51 -4.83 -9.60
CA GLU A 77 0.90 -4.41 -9.63
C GLU A 77 1.33 -3.67 -8.35
N ALA A 78 0.49 -2.78 -7.81
CA ALA A 78 0.77 -2.04 -6.57
C ALA A 78 0.94 -2.98 -5.37
N GLY A 79 0.01 -3.93 -5.20
CA GLY A 79 0.09 -4.90 -4.12
C GLY A 79 1.32 -5.78 -4.24
N ILE A 80 1.65 -6.24 -5.45
CA ILE A 80 2.83 -7.08 -5.71
C ILE A 80 4.11 -6.31 -5.36
N LEU A 81 4.27 -5.10 -5.89
CA LEU A 81 5.47 -4.27 -5.65
C LEU A 81 5.63 -3.93 -4.17
N ARG A 82 4.55 -3.54 -3.49
CA ARG A 82 4.57 -3.24 -2.07
C ARG A 82 4.94 -4.46 -1.23
N ASN A 83 4.39 -5.63 -1.59
CA ASN A 83 4.73 -6.86 -0.89
C ASN A 83 6.21 -7.24 -1.06
N LEU A 84 6.77 -7.06 -2.27
CA LEU A 84 8.20 -7.24 -2.51
C LEU A 84 9.04 -6.25 -1.70
N LEU A 85 8.62 -4.99 -1.59
CA LEU A 85 9.29 -3.96 -0.79
C LEU A 85 9.32 -4.31 0.71
N ILE A 86 8.20 -4.74 1.27
CA ILE A 86 8.11 -5.20 2.68
C ILE A 86 9.13 -6.33 2.90
N ARG A 87 9.12 -7.35 2.04
CA ARG A 87 10.04 -8.49 2.13
C ARG A 87 11.51 -8.08 1.98
N TYR A 88 11.79 -7.12 1.11
CA TYR A 88 13.14 -6.58 0.93
C TYR A 88 13.63 -5.89 2.22
N ASN A 89 12.79 -5.03 2.79
CA ASN A 89 13.12 -4.29 4.02
C ASN A 89 13.30 -5.23 5.23
N ASP A 90 12.50 -6.29 5.31
CA ASP A 90 12.60 -7.32 6.36
C ASP A 90 13.76 -8.32 6.11
N ARG A 91 14.51 -8.16 5.00
CA ARG A 91 15.59 -9.07 4.55
C ARG A 91 15.14 -10.52 4.27
N VAL A 92 13.86 -10.72 3.92
CA VAL A 92 13.25 -12.05 3.64
C VAL A 92 13.09 -12.28 2.12
N ILE A 93 13.95 -11.66 1.32
CA ILE A 93 13.90 -11.76 -0.15
C ILE A 93 14.26 -13.16 -0.65
N TYR A 94 15.08 -13.94 0.08
CA TYR A 94 15.33 -15.35 -0.21
C TYR A 94 15.70 -16.14 1.06
N HIS A 95 14.75 -16.83 1.68
CA HIS A 95 15.08 -18.01 2.48
C HIS A 95 14.69 -19.27 1.70
N THR A 96 15.67 -19.77 0.95
CA THR A 96 15.64 -21.10 0.34
C THR A 96 15.79 -22.15 1.44
N THR A 97 14.76 -22.98 1.60
CA THR A 97 14.71 -24.31 2.26
C THR A 97 15.20 -24.44 3.72
N PRO A 98 14.44 -25.09 4.62
CA PRO A 98 15.00 -25.55 5.88
C PRO A 98 16.08 -26.59 5.55
N GLY A 99 17.31 -26.32 5.99
CA GLY A 99 18.40 -27.29 5.94
C GLY A 99 17.94 -28.59 6.59
N HIS A 100 17.94 -29.65 5.80
CA HIS A 100 17.77 -31.01 6.28
C HIS A 100 19.01 -31.34 7.12
N ASN A 101 18.97 -31.08 8.43
CA ASN A 101 19.94 -31.63 9.37
C ASN A 101 19.54 -33.09 9.64
N SER A 102 20.13 -34.01 8.89
CA SER A 102 20.29 -35.43 9.27
C SER A 102 21.43 -36.03 8.45
#